data_AF-A0A3B8WJZ4-F1
#
_entry.id   AF-A0A3B8WJZ4-F1
#
_cell.length_a   1.000
_cell.length_b   1.000
_cell.length_c   1.000
_cell.angle_alpha   90.00
_cell.angle_beta   90.00
_cell.angle_gamma   90.00
#
_symmetry.space_group_name_H-M   'P 1'
#
loop_
_entity.id
_entity.type
_entity.pdbx_description
1 polymer ?
#
loop_
_entity_poly.entity_id
_entity_poly.type
_entity_poly.pdbx_seq_one_letter_code
_entity_poly.pdbx_strand_id
1 'polypeptide(L)'
;MENYLRATPFFDYDHPAVEAWVQQHLAGVADDPVAQIKALYLAVRDSIQYNPYVFRTEPRTLSASYALESGETYCIPKAVLLGAAARSIGIPSRLGLADVRNHLSSPKLIEWLRSDIFRMHGFIELYLNGRWVKATPAFNRQLCELMKVEPLPFDGVNDSVFQEFT
;
A
#
# COMPACT_ATOMS: atom_id res chain seq x y z
N MET A 1 -12.24 -8.14 -15.74
CA MET A 1 -10.84 -7.69 -15.53
C MET A 1 -10.63 -6.23 -15.87
N GLU A 2 -11.20 -5.71 -16.97
CA GLU A 2 -11.06 -4.30 -17.36
C GLU A 2 -11.36 -3.29 -16.24
N ASN A 3 -12.41 -3.49 -15.44
CA ASN A 3 -12.76 -2.58 -14.33
C ASN A 3 -11.64 -2.43 -13.28
N TYR A 4 -10.77 -3.44 -13.15
CA TYR A 4 -9.64 -3.44 -12.23
C TYR A 4 -8.36 -2.88 -12.84
N LEU A 5 -8.42 -2.43 -14.10
CA LEU A 5 -7.33 -1.76 -14.82
C LEU A 5 -7.62 -0.27 -15.03
N ARG A 6 -8.89 0.13 -15.09
CA ARG A 6 -9.28 1.53 -15.35
C ARG A 6 -8.84 2.47 -14.23
N ALA A 7 -8.41 3.67 -14.62
CA ALA A 7 -8.21 4.77 -13.70
C ALA A 7 -9.54 5.14 -13.01
N THR A 8 -9.44 5.62 -11.78
CA THR A 8 -10.57 6.17 -11.01
C THR A 8 -10.09 7.38 -10.22
N PRO A 9 -10.99 8.16 -9.58
CA PRO A 9 -10.57 9.26 -8.72
C PRO A 9 -9.67 8.86 -7.54
N PHE A 10 -9.57 7.56 -7.22
CA PHE A 10 -8.68 7.03 -6.17
C PHE A 10 -7.45 6.36 -6.78
N PHE A 11 -7.64 5.52 -7.79
CA PHE A 11 -6.57 4.86 -8.53
C PHE A 11 -6.17 5.71 -9.75
N ASP A 12 -5.77 6.95 -9.50
CA ASP A 12 -5.51 7.99 -10.48
C ASP A 12 -4.08 7.91 -11.04
N TYR A 13 -3.76 6.76 -11.64
CA TYR A 13 -2.42 6.52 -12.22
C TYR A 13 -2.10 7.35 -13.47
N ASP A 14 -3.12 8.00 -14.04
CA ASP A 14 -3.02 9.00 -15.11
C ASP A 14 -2.66 10.40 -14.59
N HIS A 15 -2.62 10.60 -13.26
CA HIS A 15 -2.10 11.83 -12.69
C HIS A 15 -0.59 11.96 -12.95
N PRO A 16 -0.08 13.10 -13.45
CA PRO A 16 1.33 13.24 -13.86
C PRO A 16 2.35 12.88 -12.78
N ALA A 17 2.03 13.21 -11.51
CA ALA A 17 2.89 12.85 -10.38
C ALA A 17 2.98 11.33 -10.15
N VAL A 18 1.87 10.59 -10.36
CA VAL A 18 1.85 9.14 -10.20
C VAL A 18 2.58 8.47 -11.36
N GLU A 19 2.34 8.92 -12.60
CA GLU A 19 3.04 8.43 -13.78
C GLU A 19 4.57 8.62 -13.66
N ALA A 20 5.01 9.83 -13.30
CA ALA A 20 6.43 10.13 -13.11
C ALA A 20 7.05 9.29 -12.00
N TRP A 21 6.32 9.10 -10.88
CA TRP A 21 6.78 8.28 -9.78
C TRP A 21 6.92 6.80 -10.16
N VAL A 22 5.98 6.24 -10.93
CA VAL A 22 6.06 4.86 -11.44
C VAL A 22 7.26 4.72 -12.38
N GLN A 23 7.42 5.62 -13.35
CA GLN A 23 8.53 5.58 -14.30
C GLN A 23 9.89 5.65 -13.59
N GLN A 24 10.02 6.52 -12.59
CA GLN A 24 11.23 6.66 -11.78
C GLN A 24 11.59 5.34 -11.08
N HIS A 25 10.62 4.67 -10.44
CA HIS A 25 10.88 3.46 -9.65
C HIS A 25 10.99 2.18 -10.50
N LEU A 26 10.58 2.22 -11.76
CA LEU A 26 10.77 1.14 -12.72
C LEU A 26 12.02 1.30 -13.59
N ALA A 27 12.74 2.42 -13.49
CA ALA A 27 13.98 2.64 -14.22
C ALA A 27 15.02 1.56 -13.88
N GLY A 28 15.41 0.77 -14.89
CA GLY A 28 16.37 -0.33 -14.72
C GLY A 28 15.80 -1.61 -14.10
N VAL A 29 14.50 -1.66 -13.81
CA VAL A 29 13.81 -2.89 -13.40
C VAL A 29 13.52 -3.73 -14.65
N ALA A 30 13.64 -5.05 -14.54
CA ALA A 30 13.33 -5.96 -15.63
C ALA A 30 11.88 -5.81 -16.11
N ASP A 31 11.65 -6.03 -17.40
CA ASP A 31 10.31 -6.06 -18.00
C ASP A 31 9.58 -7.37 -17.67
N ASP A 32 9.33 -7.57 -16.37
CA ASP A 32 8.61 -8.69 -15.79
C ASP A 32 7.61 -8.16 -14.76
N PRO A 33 6.31 -8.50 -14.86
CA PRO A 33 5.28 -7.97 -13.95
C PRO A 33 5.58 -8.22 -12.47
N VAL A 34 6.18 -9.36 -12.12
CA VAL A 34 6.52 -9.70 -10.73
C VAL A 34 7.70 -8.85 -10.25
N ALA A 35 8.74 -8.66 -11.06
CA ALA A 35 9.86 -7.78 -10.73
C ALA A 35 9.40 -6.32 -10.53
N GLN A 36 8.59 -5.81 -11.46
CA GLN A 36 8.07 -4.44 -11.42
C GLN A 36 7.21 -4.20 -10.18
N ILE A 37 6.26 -5.09 -9.88
CA ILE A 37 5.37 -4.89 -8.73
C ILE A 37 6.09 -5.02 -7.39
N LYS A 38 7.14 -5.84 -7.30
CA LYS A 38 8.01 -5.90 -6.11
C LYS A 38 8.78 -4.59 -5.89
N ALA A 39 9.31 -4.00 -6.96
CA ALA A 39 9.99 -2.71 -6.88
C ALA A 39 9.02 -1.61 -6.42
N LEU A 40 7.83 -1.56 -7.01
CA LEU A 40 6.77 -0.61 -6.64
C LEU A 40 6.27 -0.84 -5.20
N TYR A 41 6.14 -2.10 -4.76
CA TYR A 41 5.76 -2.41 -3.38
C TYR A 41 6.76 -1.82 -2.38
N LEU A 42 8.06 -2.03 -2.60
CA LEU A 42 9.11 -1.48 -1.74
C LEU A 42 9.11 0.04 -1.77
N ALA A 43 8.95 0.63 -2.95
CA ALA A 43 8.86 2.07 -3.13
C ALA A 43 7.68 2.66 -2.33
N VAL A 44 6.46 2.15 -2.52
CA VAL A 44 5.28 2.60 -1.75
C VAL A 44 5.51 2.42 -0.26
N ARG A 45 6.02 1.25 0.16
CA ARG A 45 6.25 0.93 1.56
C ARG A 45 7.18 1.94 2.21
N ASP A 46 8.33 2.22 1.60
CA ASP A 46 9.42 2.92 2.26
C ASP A 46 9.52 4.42 1.90
N SER A 47 8.94 4.88 0.78
CA SER A 47 8.99 6.29 0.38
C SER A 47 7.91 7.15 1.02
N ILE A 48 6.83 6.55 1.52
CA ILE A 48 5.70 7.25 2.15
C ILE A 48 5.67 6.89 3.65
N GLN A 49 5.66 7.87 4.54
CA GLN A 49 5.64 7.60 5.97
C GLN A 49 4.28 7.08 6.43
N TYR A 50 4.27 6.12 7.36
CA TYR A 50 3.04 5.63 7.97
C TYR A 50 2.65 6.48 9.17
N ASN A 51 1.50 7.14 9.08
CA ASN A 51 0.92 7.93 10.16
C ASN A 51 -0.61 7.83 10.17
N PRO A 52 -1.22 7.16 11.15
CA PRO A 52 -2.68 7.06 11.25
C PRO A 52 -3.34 8.37 11.72
N TYR A 53 -2.59 9.31 12.30
CA TYR A 53 -3.13 10.55 12.85
C TYR A 53 -3.46 11.62 11.79
N VAL A 54 -3.02 11.43 10.54
CA VAL A 54 -3.33 12.35 9.42
C VAL A 54 -4.65 12.02 8.73
N PHE A 55 -5.41 11.04 9.24
CA PHE A 55 -6.69 10.65 8.69
C PHE A 55 -7.62 11.86 8.51
N ARG A 56 -8.27 11.93 7.34
CA ARG A 56 -9.33 12.87 7.05
C ARG A 56 -10.46 12.19 6.28
N THR A 57 -11.64 12.79 6.34
CA THR A 57 -12.87 12.23 5.73
C THR A 57 -13.06 12.64 4.27
N GLU A 58 -12.27 13.58 3.74
CA GLU A 58 -12.42 14.02 2.35
C GLU A 58 -11.97 12.91 1.38
N PRO A 59 -12.79 12.55 0.36
CA PRO A 59 -12.47 11.47 -0.57
C PRO A 59 -11.12 11.61 -1.28
N ARG A 60 -10.70 12.84 -1.59
CA ARG A 60 -9.39 13.12 -2.22
C ARG A 60 -8.23 12.56 -1.40
N THR A 61 -8.33 12.51 -0.07
CA THR A 61 -7.25 12.03 0.79
C THR A 61 -7.00 10.52 0.68
N LEU A 62 -7.87 9.81 -0.06
CA LEU A 62 -7.75 8.38 -0.35
C LEU A 62 -7.06 8.08 -1.68
N SER A 63 -6.71 9.08 -2.50
CA SER A 63 -6.15 8.86 -3.84
C SER A 63 -4.65 8.54 -3.82
N ALA A 64 -4.16 7.92 -4.90
CA ALA A 64 -2.75 7.64 -5.10
C ALA A 64 -1.94 8.94 -5.24
N SER A 65 -2.44 9.92 -6.00
CA SER A 65 -1.82 11.23 -6.12
C SER A 65 -1.67 11.94 -4.77
N TYR A 66 -2.67 11.87 -3.91
CA TYR A 66 -2.61 12.49 -2.58
C TYR A 66 -1.58 11.80 -1.68
N ALA A 67 -1.48 10.47 -1.74
CA ALA A 67 -0.47 9.73 -0.98
C ALA A 67 0.96 10.17 -1.36
N LEU A 68 1.22 10.47 -2.64
CA LEU A 68 2.50 11.03 -3.10
C LEU A 68 2.68 12.49 -2.68
N GLU A 69 1.64 13.32 -2.84
CA GLU A 69 1.64 14.74 -2.47
C GLU A 69 1.92 14.94 -0.97
N SER A 70 1.30 14.12 -0.12
CA SER A 70 1.42 14.26 1.34
C SER A 70 2.75 13.75 1.88
N GLY A 71 3.34 12.72 1.25
CA GLY A 71 4.55 12.04 1.72
C GLY A 71 4.38 11.24 3.02
N GLU A 72 3.22 11.35 3.67
CA GLU A 72 2.85 10.69 4.92
C GLU A 72 1.34 10.37 4.90
N THR A 73 0.97 9.12 5.17
CA THR A 73 -0.41 8.65 5.15
C THR A 73 -0.57 7.33 5.90
N TYR A 74 -1.74 6.70 5.83
CA TYR A 74 -2.06 5.45 6.51
C TYR A 74 -2.30 4.29 5.53
N CYS A 75 -2.77 3.15 6.02
CA CYS A 75 -2.84 1.90 5.25
C CYS A 75 -3.62 2.01 3.93
N ILE A 76 -4.77 2.69 3.92
CA ILE A 76 -5.64 2.77 2.74
C ILE A 76 -4.96 3.53 1.59
N PRO A 77 -4.49 4.79 1.74
CA PRO A 77 -3.91 5.49 0.60
C PRO A 77 -2.60 4.88 0.10
N LYS A 78 -1.81 4.23 0.99
CA LYS A 78 -0.65 3.43 0.57
C LYS A 78 -1.06 2.23 -0.28
N ALA A 79 -2.08 1.47 0.12
CA ALA A 79 -2.61 0.36 -0.68
C ALA A 79 -3.17 0.86 -2.02
N VAL A 80 -3.85 2.00 -2.04
CA VAL A 80 -4.37 2.63 -3.26
C VAL A 80 -3.24 3.04 -4.20
N LEU A 81 -2.17 3.66 -3.70
CA LEU A 81 -1.00 4.03 -4.49
C LEU A 81 -0.36 2.80 -5.17
N LEU A 82 -0.16 1.71 -4.43
CA LEU A 82 0.35 0.47 -5.01
C LEU A 82 -0.61 -0.10 -6.07
N GLY A 83 -1.90 -0.06 -5.79
CA GLY A 83 -2.91 -0.50 -6.75
C GLY A 83 -2.97 0.37 -8.01
N ALA A 84 -2.75 1.68 -7.91
CA ALA A 84 -2.72 2.58 -9.06
C ALA A 84 -1.48 2.31 -9.92
N ALA A 85 -0.31 2.18 -9.28
CA ALA A 85 0.93 1.82 -9.95
C ALA A 85 0.87 0.44 -10.63
N ALA A 86 0.17 -0.53 -10.02
CA ALA A 86 -0.09 -1.82 -10.64
C ALA A 86 -0.91 -1.68 -11.93
N ARG A 87 -1.97 -0.86 -11.90
CA ARG A 87 -2.85 -0.63 -13.06
C ARG A 87 -2.11 0.02 -14.22
N SER A 88 -1.21 0.97 -13.96
CA SER A 88 -0.43 1.61 -15.02
C SER A 88 0.49 0.65 -15.78
N ILE A 89 0.89 -0.47 -15.17
CA ILE A 89 1.68 -1.53 -15.82
C ILE A 89 0.83 -2.73 -16.24
N GLY A 90 -0.50 -2.58 -16.27
CA GLY A 90 -1.40 -3.62 -16.77
C GLY A 90 -1.72 -4.75 -15.78
N ILE A 91 -1.39 -4.58 -14.49
CA ILE A 91 -1.75 -5.54 -13.43
C ILE A 91 -3.10 -5.12 -12.81
N PRO A 92 -4.16 -5.95 -12.94
CA PRO A 92 -5.44 -5.67 -12.31
C PRO A 92 -5.30 -5.57 -10.78
N SER A 93 -5.91 -4.55 -10.19
CA SER A 93 -5.84 -4.32 -8.74
C SER A 93 -7.19 -3.94 -8.12
N ARG A 94 -7.41 -4.30 -6.85
CA ARG A 94 -8.58 -3.87 -6.07
C ARG A 94 -8.25 -3.73 -4.58
N LEU A 95 -8.89 -2.75 -3.94
CA LEU A 95 -8.74 -2.51 -2.50
C LEU A 95 -9.46 -3.61 -1.71
N GLY A 96 -8.79 -4.15 -0.71
CA GLY A 96 -9.36 -5.00 0.32
C GLY A 96 -9.30 -4.31 1.68
N LEU A 97 -10.28 -4.61 2.53
CA LEU A 97 -10.36 -4.12 3.90
C LEU A 97 -10.52 -5.31 4.85
N ALA A 98 -9.75 -5.33 5.93
CA ALA A 98 -9.85 -6.36 6.97
C ALA A 98 -9.71 -5.75 8.35
N ASP A 99 -10.32 -6.38 9.35
CA ASP A 99 -10.06 -6.05 10.75
C ASP A 99 -8.79 -6.78 11.20
N VAL A 100 -7.81 -6.04 11.69
CA VAL A 100 -6.53 -6.59 12.14
C VAL A 100 -6.38 -6.30 13.63
N ARG A 101 -6.14 -7.34 14.44
CA ARG A 101 -5.70 -7.13 15.82
C ARG A 101 -4.20 -6.81 15.77
N ASN A 102 -3.83 -5.60 16.15
CA ASN A 102 -2.45 -5.16 16.08
C ASN A 102 -1.78 -5.31 17.45
N HIS A 103 -0.98 -6.37 17.60
CA HIS A 103 -0.14 -6.62 18.77
C HIS A 103 1.02 -5.64 18.93
N LEU A 104 1.30 -4.83 17.90
CA LEU A 104 2.41 -3.88 17.86
C LEU A 104 1.99 -2.44 18.18
N SER A 105 0.77 -2.25 18.69
CA SER A 105 0.21 -0.93 18.95
C SER A 105 0.86 -0.29 20.17
N SER A 106 1.41 0.92 20.02
CA SER A 106 1.82 1.71 21.19
C SER A 106 0.61 2.04 22.07
N PRO A 107 0.79 2.19 23.40
CA PRO A 107 -0.31 2.57 24.30
C PRO A 107 -1.07 3.83 23.83
N LYS A 108 -0.35 4.82 23.30
CA LYS A 108 -0.92 6.06 22.74
C LYS A 108 -1.81 5.81 21.52
N LEU A 109 -1.45 4.84 20.67
CA LEU A 109 -2.23 4.47 19.50
C LEU A 109 -3.46 3.65 19.89
N ILE A 110 -3.37 2.76 20.88
CA ILE A 110 -4.53 2.05 21.46
C ILE A 110 -5.51 3.03 22.10
N GLU A 111 -5.00 4.02 22.85
CA GLU A 111 -5.81 5.07 23.45
C GLU A 111 -6.55 5.90 22.40
N TRP A 112 -5.84 6.29 21.32
CA TRP A 112 -6.44 7.02 20.21
C TRP A 112 -7.50 6.19 19.45
N LEU A 113 -7.21 4.91 19.17
CA LEU A 113 -8.15 4.00 18.50
C LEU A 113 -9.28 3.51 19.41
N ARG A 114 -9.13 3.67 20.73
CA ARG A 114 -10.00 3.10 21.78
C ARG A 114 -10.20 1.59 21.66
N SER A 115 -9.26 0.90 21.00
CA SER A 115 -9.37 -0.49 20.56
C SER A 115 -7.98 -1.05 20.20
N ASP A 116 -7.75 -2.33 20.49
CA ASP A 116 -6.60 -3.11 19.99
C ASP A 116 -6.82 -3.66 18.56
N ILE A 117 -8.06 -3.53 18.06
CA ILE A 117 -8.47 -3.86 16.70
C ILE A 117 -8.38 -2.62 15.81
N PHE A 118 -7.56 -2.69 14.77
CA PHE A 118 -7.51 -1.76 13.65
C PHE A 118 -8.60 -2.17 12.68
N ARG A 119 -9.76 -1.52 12.79
CA ARG A 119 -10.87 -1.79 11.89
C ARG A 119 -10.57 -1.25 10.49
N MET A 120 -11.01 -2.00 9.47
CA MET A 120 -10.89 -1.62 8.06
C MET A 120 -9.46 -1.27 7.63
N HIS A 121 -8.48 -2.09 8.04
CA HIS A 121 -7.10 -1.98 7.56
C HIS A 121 -7.04 -2.24 6.05
N GLY A 122 -6.44 -1.30 5.31
CA GLY A 122 -6.32 -1.37 3.86
C GLY A 122 -5.16 -2.24 3.39
N PHE A 123 -5.46 -3.16 2.49
CA PHE A 123 -4.49 -3.89 1.67
C PHE A 123 -4.91 -3.84 0.20
N ILE A 124 -4.02 -4.20 -0.71
CA ILE A 124 -4.34 -4.30 -2.13
C ILE A 124 -4.30 -5.75 -2.59
N GLU A 125 -5.25 -6.16 -3.41
CA GLU A 125 -5.19 -7.42 -4.17
C GLU A 125 -4.69 -7.13 -5.57
N LEU A 126 -3.73 -7.92 -6.02
CA LEU A 126 -3.06 -7.82 -7.32
C LEU A 126 -3.27 -9.13 -8.07
N TYR A 127 -3.71 -9.06 -9.34
CA TYR A 127 -3.88 -10.26 -10.14
C TYR A 127 -2.58 -10.64 -10.86
N LEU A 128 -1.88 -11.62 -10.29
CA LEU A 128 -0.56 -12.08 -10.73
C LEU A 128 -0.60 -13.59 -10.92
N ASN A 129 0.07 -14.11 -11.95
CA ASN A 129 0.19 -15.55 -12.18
C ASN A 129 -1.15 -16.30 -12.18
N GLY A 130 -2.21 -15.68 -12.72
CA GLY A 130 -3.55 -16.27 -12.79
C GLY A 130 -4.33 -16.30 -11.48
N ARG A 131 -3.88 -15.61 -10.43
CA ARG A 131 -4.59 -15.53 -9.13
C ARG A 131 -4.51 -14.15 -8.50
N TRP A 132 -5.42 -13.87 -7.58
CA TRP A 132 -5.33 -12.71 -6.71
C TRP A 132 -4.35 -12.98 -5.58
N VAL A 133 -3.41 -12.06 -5.37
CA VAL A 133 -2.43 -12.09 -4.28
C VAL A 133 -2.55 -10.79 -3.49
N LYS A 134 -2.52 -10.88 -2.16
CA LYS A 134 -2.67 -9.73 -1.26
C LYS A 134 -1.32 -9.10 -0.94
N ALA A 135 -1.25 -7.77 -0.91
CA ALA A 135 -0.07 -7.01 -0.52
C ALA A 135 -0.44 -5.85 0.42
N THR A 136 0.34 -5.68 1.48
CA THR A 136 0.09 -4.66 2.52
C THR A 136 1.32 -3.79 2.70
N PRO A 137 1.50 -2.72 1.89
CA PRO A 137 2.70 -1.88 1.94
C PRO A 137 2.67 -0.88 3.10
N ALA A 138 2.03 -1.19 4.24
CA ALA A 138 1.61 -0.21 5.25
C ALA A 138 2.77 0.35 6.09
N PHE A 139 3.46 -0.47 6.89
CA PHE A 139 4.53 0.03 7.76
C PHE A 139 5.83 0.18 6.98
N ASN A 140 6.33 1.42 6.90
CA ASN A 140 7.63 1.70 6.31
C ASN A 140 8.77 1.12 7.16
N ARG A 141 9.91 0.87 6.53
CA ARG A 141 11.07 0.25 7.18
C ARG A 141 11.51 0.96 8.47
N GLN A 142 11.57 2.29 8.47
CA GLN A 142 12.03 3.05 9.64
C GLN A 142 11.09 2.88 10.84
N LEU A 143 9.78 2.80 10.59
CA LEU A 143 8.80 2.51 11.64
C LEU A 143 8.97 1.08 12.18
N CYS A 144 9.17 0.10 11.29
CA CYS A 144 9.41 -1.29 11.69
C CYS A 144 10.68 -1.42 12.57
N GLU A 145 11.77 -0.74 12.19
CA GLU A 145 13.02 -0.69 12.97
C GLU A 145 12.80 -0.09 14.37
N LEU A 146 12.06 1.01 14.48
CA LEU A 146 11.69 1.63 15.76
C LEU A 146 10.88 0.68 16.65
N MET A 147 9.99 -0.11 16.02
CA MET A 147 9.13 -1.07 16.69
C MET A 147 9.79 -2.43 16.93
N LYS A 148 11.03 -2.62 16.47
CA LYS A 148 11.80 -3.88 16.55
C LYS A 148 11.06 -5.07 15.92
N VAL A 149 10.44 -4.83 14.76
CA VAL A 149 9.79 -5.85 13.94
C VAL A 149 10.34 -5.82 12.53
N GLU A 150 10.23 -6.93 11.82
CA GLU A 150 10.61 -6.96 10.40
C GLU A 150 9.57 -6.24 9.52
N PRO A 151 10.01 -5.50 8.50
CA PRO A 151 9.11 -4.98 7.49
C PRO A 151 8.43 -6.12 6.74
N LEU A 152 7.12 -5.97 6.50
CA LEU A 152 6.36 -7.01 5.80
C LEU A 152 6.93 -7.21 4.37
N PRO A 153 7.36 -8.43 4.00
CA PRO A 153 7.89 -8.71 2.67
C PRO A 153 6.77 -8.99 1.69
N PHE A 154 6.99 -8.72 0.40
CA PHE A 154 6.10 -9.15 -0.68
C PHE A 154 6.93 -9.68 -1.84
N ASP A 155 6.66 -10.92 -2.25
CA ASP A 155 7.41 -11.61 -3.29
C ASP A 155 6.67 -11.66 -4.64
N GLY A 156 5.47 -11.07 -4.73
CA GLY A 156 4.63 -11.10 -5.93
C GLY A 156 3.93 -12.44 -6.18
N VAL A 157 4.10 -13.41 -5.28
CA VAL A 157 3.54 -14.76 -5.42
C VAL A 157 2.63 -15.07 -4.24
N ASN A 158 3.08 -14.87 -3.02
CA ASN A 158 2.39 -15.21 -1.78
C ASN A 158 1.72 -13.99 -1.14
N ASP A 159 0.63 -14.25 -0.43
CA ASP A 159 -0.10 -13.22 0.31
C ASP A 159 0.81 -12.60 1.39
N SER A 160 0.81 -11.27 1.43
CA SER A 160 1.54 -10.43 2.38
C SER A 160 0.54 -9.54 3.11
N VAL A 161 0.03 -10.04 4.24
CA VAL A 161 -1.15 -9.46 4.93
C VAL A 161 -0.90 -9.19 6.40
N PHE A 162 -0.25 -10.12 7.11
CA PHE A 162 -0.12 -10.05 8.56
C PHE A 162 1.34 -9.95 8.96
N GLN A 163 1.63 -9.02 9.85
CA GLN A 163 2.87 -9.05 10.61
C GLN A 163 2.82 -10.24 11.57
N GLU A 164 3.89 -11.03 11.62
CA GLU A 164 3.95 -12.21 12.49
C GLU A 164 3.85 -11.80 13.97
N PHE A 165 3.20 -12.64 14.77
CA PHE A 165 3.30 -12.57 16.23
C PHE A 165 4.72 -12.96 16.62
N THR A 166 5.44 -12.03 17.25
CA THR A 166 6.75 -12.31 17.86
C THR A 166 6.59 -12.63 19.33
#